data_AF-A0A6J5JWM0-F1
#
_entry.id   AF-A0A6J5JWM0-F1
#
_cell.length_a   1.000
_cell.length_b   1.000
_cell.length_c   1.000
_cell.angle_alpha   90.00
_cell.angle_beta   90.00
_cell.angle_gamma   90.00
#
_symmetry.space_group_name_H-M   'P 1'
#
loop_
_entity.id
_entity.type
_entity.pdbx_description
1 polymer ?
#
loop_
_entity_poly.entity_id
_entity_poly.type
_entity_poly.pdbx_seq_one_letter_code
_entity_poly.pdbx_strand_id
1 'polypeptide(L)' 'MGFGSISPMSLLLIFLIIIVLFGTKKLRNIGEDLGHAFKSFRRGLQQIDDDKKKIENKKDEEEK' A
#
# COMPACT_ATOMS: atom_id res chain seq x y z
N MET A 1 24.11 14.79 16.71
CA MET A 1 22.78 14.31 17.12
C MET A 1 21.98 14.00 15.86
N GLY A 2 22.38 12.95 15.16
CA GLY A 2 21.82 12.58 13.85
C GLY A 2 20.59 11.69 13.99
N PHE A 3 19.73 11.73 12.99
CA PHE A 3 18.48 11.00 12.77
C PHE A 3 18.57 9.45 12.83
N GLY A 4 19.64 8.88 13.36
CA GLY A 4 19.84 7.43 13.55
C GLY A 4 19.01 6.82 14.70
N SER A 5 18.20 7.61 15.39
CA SER A 5 17.28 7.16 16.43
C SER A 5 15.81 7.12 16.01
N ILE A 6 15.48 7.41 14.74
CA ILE A 6 14.16 7.05 14.16
C ILE A 6 14.17 5.53 13.93
N SER A 7 14.25 4.81 15.04
CA SER A 7 14.07 3.38 15.09
C SER A 7 12.60 3.07 14.82
N PRO A 8 12.26 1.97 14.14
CA PRO A 8 10.87 1.51 14.00
C PRO A 8 10.10 1.48 15.34
N MET A 9 10.80 1.32 16.47
CA MET A 9 10.23 1.43 17.82
C MET A 9 9.67 2.82 18.16
N SER A 10 10.31 3.89 17.69
CA SER A 10 9.86 5.27 17.93
C SER A 10 8.53 5.55 17.21
N LEU A 11 8.37 5.02 15.99
CA LEU A 11 7.11 5.11 15.25
C LEU A 11 5.97 4.40 15.98
N LEU A 12 6.24 3.28 16.65
CA LEU A 12 5.24 2.53 17.40
C LEU A 12 4.73 3.32 18.62
N LEU A 13 5.63 4.00 19.35
CA LEU A 13 5.25 4.87 20.47
C LEU A 13 4.36 6.05 20.00
N ILE A 14 4.74 6.70 18.90
CA ILE A 14 3.96 7.80 18.31
C ILE A 14 2.60 7.30 17.83
N PHE A 15 2.56 6.13 17.20
CA PHE A 15 1.33 5.50 16.73
C PHE A 15 0.38 5.16 17.88
N LEU A 16 0.91 4.68 19.01
CA LEU A 16 0.13 4.43 20.23
C LEU A 16 -0.52 5.72 20.74
N ILE A 17 0.22 6.82 20.79
CA ILE A 17 -0.32 8.14 21.20
C ILE A 17 -1.44 8.58 20.25
N ILE A 18 -1.26 8.44 18.94
CA ILE A 18 -2.28 8.76 17.94
C ILE A 18 -3.54 7.92 18.16
N ILE A 19 -3.40 6.61 18.42
CA ILE A 19 -4.54 5.74 18.73
C ILE A 19 -5.27 6.19 19.99
N VAL A 20 -4.55 6.58 21.04
CA VAL A 20 -5.17 7.05 22.29
C VAL A 20 -5.92 8.37 22.10
N LEU A 21 -5.37 9.31 21.32
CA LEU A 21 -6.00 10.61 21.05
C LEU A 21 -7.24 10.50 20.15
N PHE A 22 -7.14 9.74 19.07
CA PHE A 22 -8.21 9.64 18.07
C PHE A 22 -9.18 8.48 18.33
N GLY A 23 -8.78 7.51 19.16
CA GLY A 23 -9.48 6.24 19.36
C GLY A 23 -9.34 5.29 18.16
N THR A 24 -9.46 3.99 18.42
CA THR A 24 -9.40 2.96 17.37
C THR A 24 -10.58 3.00 16.40
N LYS A 25 -11.75 3.48 16.85
CA LYS A 25 -12.96 3.59 16.01
C LYS A 25 -12.76 4.52 14.82
N LYS A 26 -12.21 5.71 15.06
CA LYS A 26 -12.02 6.71 14.00
C LYS A 26 -10.90 6.30 13.04
N LEU A 27 -9.84 5.71 13.59
CA LEU A 27 -8.74 5.17 12.80
C LEU A 27 -9.17 3.97 11.93
N ARG A 28 -10.10 3.14 12.42
CA ARG A 28 -10.68 2.03 11.65
C ARG A 28 -11.55 2.53 10.49
N ASN A 29 -12.47 3.47 10.73
CA ASN A 29 -13.33 3.99 9.66
C ASN A 29 -12.50 4.61 8.53
N ILE A 30 -11.52 5.46 8.88
CA ILE A 30 -10.62 6.08 7.90
C ILE A 30 -9.72 5.03 7.23
N GLY A 31 -9.21 4.06 8.00
CA GLY A 31 -8.38 2.98 7.49
C GLY A 31 -9.14 2.03 6.56
N GLU A 32 -10.44 1.82 6.77
CA GLU A 32 -11.29 1.00 5.91
C GLU A 32 -11.51 1.69 4.56
N ASP A 33 -11.81 3.00 4.56
CA ASP A 33 -11.98 3.80 3.35
C ASP A 33 -10.68 3.89 2.54
N LEU A 34 -9.57 4.22 3.20
CA LEU A 34 -8.25 4.26 2.59
C LEU A 34 -7.81 2.87 2.11
N GLY A 35 -8.08 1.83 2.88
CA GLY A 35 -7.77 0.45 2.55
C GLY A 35 -8.53 -0.03 1.30
N HIS A 36 -9.80 0.34 1.16
CA HIS A 36 -10.61 0.02 -0.02
C HIS A 36 -10.07 0.70 -1.29
N ALA A 37 -9.69 1.98 -1.19
CA ALA A 37 -9.06 2.71 -2.28
C ALA A 37 -7.71 2.09 -2.67
N PHE A 38 -6.87 1.78 -1.68
CA PHE A 38 -5.54 1.19 -1.91
C PHE A 38 -5.62 -0.23 -2.48
N LYS A 39 -6.61 -1.03 -2.08
CA LYS A 39 -6.88 -2.37 -2.63
C LYS A 39 -7.23 -2.30 -4.11
N SER A 40 -8.04 -1.32 -4.50
CA SER A 40 -8.43 -1.10 -5.89
C SER A 40 -7.23 -0.63 -6.72
N PHE A 41 -6.39 0.25 -6.16
CA PHE A 41 -5.13 0.67 -6.78
C PHE A 41 -4.17 -0.50 -6.99
N ARG A 42 -3.99 -1.37 -5.98
CA ARG A 42 -3.11 -2.54 -6.10
C ARG A 42 -3.61 -3.54 -7.14
N ARG A 43 -4.92 -3.75 -7.23
CA ARG A 43 -5.54 -4.59 -8.27
C ARG A 43 -5.35 -4.02 -9.67
N GLY A 44 -5.50 -2.70 -9.83
CA GLY A 44 -5.24 -2.03 -11.11
C GLY A 44 -3.79 -2.20 -11.58
N LEU A 45 -2.83 -2.06 -10.67
CA LEU A 45 -1.41 -2.30 -10.98
C LEU A 45 -1.15 -3.74 -11.43
N GLN A 46 -1.70 -4.73 -10.73
CA GLN A 46 -1.56 -6.14 -11.10
C GLN A 46 -2.18 -6.44 -12.48
N GLN A 47 -3.35 -5.86 -12.77
CA GLN A 47 -3.97 -6.01 -14.08
C GLN A 47 -3.12 -5.41 -15.20
N ILE A 48 -2.48 -4.25 -14.97
CA ILE A 48 -1.56 -3.65 -15.96
C ILE A 48 -0.34 -4.55 -16.20
N ASP A 49 0.23 -5.14 -15.16
CA ASP A 49 1.35 -6.07 -15.28
C ASP A 49 0.97 -7.35 -16.05
N ASP A 50 -0.22 -7.92 -15.76
CA ASP A 50 -0.74 -9.09 -16.46
C ASP A 50 -1.09 -8.78 -17.93
N ASP A 51 -1.68 -7.62 -18.21
CA ASP A 51 -1.97 -7.18 -19.59
C ASP A 51 -0.67 -6.94 -20.36
N LYS A 52 0.36 -6.35 -19.71
CA LYS A 52 1.69 -6.19 -20.31
C LYS A 52 2.31 -7.54 -20.69
N LYS A 53 2.27 -8.53 -19.80
CA LYS A 53 2.76 -9.89 -20.09
C LYS A 53 1.98 -10.55 -21.22
N LYS A 54 0.67 -10.34 -21.29
CA LYS A 54 -0.19 -10.90 -22.33
C LYS A 54 0.04 -10.26 -23.70
N ILE A 55 0.40 -8.97 -23.74
CA ILE A 55 0.78 -8.26 -24.97
C ILE A 55 2.19 -8.67 -25.42
N GLU A 56 3.12 -8.90 -24.49
CA GLU A 56 4.50 -9.35 -24.79
C GLU A 56 4.50 -10.76 -25.38
N ASN A 57 3.83 -11.73 -24.73
CA ASN A 57 3.71 -13.10 -25.24
C ASN A 57 3.01 -13.20 -26.61
N LYS A 58 2.11 -12.26 -26.94
CA LYS A 58 1.44 -12.24 -28.25
C LYS A 58 2.35 -11.74 -29.38
N LYS A 59 3.33 -10.89 -29.06
CA LYS A 59 4.29 -10.37 -30.05
C LYS A 59 5.33 -11.43 -30.44
N ASP A 60 5.76 -12.24 -29.48
CA ASP A 60 6.71 -13.35 -29.74
C ASP A 60 6.08 -14.49 -30.57
N GLU A 61 4.75 -14.63 -30.59
CA GLU A 61 4.03 -15.59 -31.42
C GLU A 61 3.75 -15.09 -32.86
N GLU A 62 3.73 -13.79 -33.12
CA GLU A 62 3.52 -13.21 -34.46
C GLU A 62 4.83 -13.01 -35.25
N GLU A 63 6.01 -13.03 -34.59
CA GLU A 63 7.32 -12.87 -35.24
C GLU A 63 8.01 -14.21 -35.60
N LYS A 64 7.34 -15.35 -35.38
CA LYS A 64 7.85 -16.71 -35.67
C LYS A 64 7.08 -17.39 -36.80
#